data_AF-A0A1B6K4H8-F1
#
_entry.id   AF-A0A1B6K4H8-F1
#
_cell.length_a   1.000
_cell.length_b   1.000
_cell.length_c   1.000
_cell.angle_alpha   90.00
_cell.angle_beta   90.00
_cell.angle_gamma   90.00
#
_symmetry.space_group_name_H-M   'P 1'
#
loop_
_entity.id
_entity.type
_entity.pdbx_description
1 polymer ?
#
loop_
_entity_poly.entity_id
_entity_poly.type
_entity_poly.pdbx_seq_one_letter_code
_entity_poly.pdbx_strand_id
1 'polypeptide(L)'
;VSRGTPSLAPLVTWDHTDNWFTEFSGIIKMMTEEKSELSAVVDDSSEEFKLWSEHVVENEVILPLAQLLSYPWKIIIDTKGLDSKQEAIQMEDVVVTGRIPVKSSKESVEVSLFRGSHHFEVYQESEGGQLL
;
A
#
# COMPACT_ATOMS: atom_id res chain seq x y z
N VAL A 1 -12.67 44.79 -30.86
CA VAL A 1 -12.14 43.65 -31.63
C VAL A 1 -13.15 43.28 -32.70
N SER A 2 -12.75 43.29 -33.98
CA SER A 2 -13.58 42.82 -35.09
C SER A 2 -13.89 41.33 -34.92
N ARG A 3 -15.10 40.90 -35.32
CA ARG A 3 -15.46 39.48 -35.34
C ARG A 3 -14.47 38.73 -36.25
N GLY A 4 -13.86 37.65 -35.76
CA GLY A 4 -13.00 36.77 -36.57
C GLY A 4 -11.51 36.75 -36.22
N THR A 5 -11.04 37.48 -35.20
CA THR A 5 -9.68 37.28 -34.68
C THR A 5 -9.57 35.87 -34.07
N PRO A 6 -8.70 34.97 -34.60
CA PRO A 6 -8.54 33.62 -34.08
C PRO A 6 -8.10 33.61 -32.62
N SER A 7 -8.55 32.62 -31.86
CA SER A 7 -8.09 32.42 -30.49
C SER A 7 -6.64 31.94 -30.47
N LEU A 8 -5.85 32.46 -29.52
CA LEU A 8 -4.49 31.97 -29.24
C LEU A 8 -4.48 30.70 -28.37
N ALA A 9 -5.61 30.35 -27.74
CA ALA A 9 -5.71 29.19 -26.84
C ALA A 9 -5.20 27.85 -27.43
N PRO A 10 -5.53 27.45 -28.68
CA PRO A 10 -5.06 26.17 -29.23
C PRO A 10 -3.56 26.14 -29.57
N LEU A 11 -2.87 27.29 -29.54
CA LEU A 11 -1.43 27.37 -29.79
C LEU A 11 -0.61 27.24 -28.49
N VAL A 12 -1.26 27.31 -27.32
CA VAL A 12 -0.63 27.08 -26.03
C VAL A 12 -0.74 25.59 -25.72
N THR A 13 0.39 24.90 -25.75
CA THR A 13 0.50 23.49 -25.35
C THR A 13 1.26 23.41 -24.04
N TRP A 14 0.90 22.44 -23.21
CA TRP A 14 1.59 22.13 -21.96
C TRP A 14 2.27 20.77 -22.08
N ASP A 15 3.31 20.55 -21.30
CA ASP A 15 3.87 19.22 -21.15
C ASP A 15 2.86 18.37 -20.36
N HIS A 16 2.28 17.38 -21.04
CA HIS A 16 1.30 16.44 -20.49
C HIS A 16 1.93 15.08 -20.17
N THR A 17 3.26 15.01 -20.05
CA THR A 17 3.97 13.76 -19.72
C THR A 17 3.54 13.22 -18.37
N ASP A 18 3.25 14.09 -17.40
CA ASP A 18 2.78 13.70 -16.07
C ASP A 18 1.27 13.49 -16.05
N ASN A 19 0.84 12.25 -15.80
CA ASN A 19 -0.57 11.93 -15.63
C ASN A 19 -0.99 12.14 -14.16
N TRP A 20 -1.73 13.21 -13.89
CA TRP A 20 -2.33 13.47 -12.57
C TRP A 20 -3.69 12.81 -12.38
N PHE A 21 -4.21 12.10 -13.39
CA PHE A 21 -5.51 11.45 -13.31
C PHE A 21 -5.38 10.16 -12.49
N THR A 22 -5.68 10.26 -11.20
CA THR A 22 -5.84 9.10 -10.32
C THR A 22 -7.10 8.34 -10.76
N GLU A 23 -6.95 7.06 -11.05
CA GLU A 23 -7.99 6.23 -11.65
C GLU A 23 -9.28 6.20 -10.82
N PHE A 24 -10.42 6.43 -11.48
CA PHE A 24 -11.74 6.06 -10.93
C PHE A 24 -11.82 4.58 -10.52
N SER A 25 -10.92 3.73 -11.03
CA SER A 25 -10.71 2.34 -10.57
C SER A 25 -10.51 2.28 -9.06
N GLY A 26 -9.75 3.20 -8.47
CA GLY A 26 -9.51 3.24 -7.03
C GLY A 26 -10.77 3.54 -6.21
N ILE A 27 -11.69 4.36 -6.75
CA ILE A 27 -12.97 4.69 -6.11
C ILE A 27 -13.92 3.48 -6.15
N ILE A 28 -14.02 2.81 -7.30
CA ILE A 28 -14.82 1.58 -7.43
C ILE A 28 -14.24 0.50 -6.53
N LYS A 29 -12.91 0.33 -6.52
CA LYS A 29 -12.19 -0.58 -5.63
C LYS A 29 -12.51 -0.28 -4.15
N MET A 30 -12.44 0.98 -3.70
CA MET A 30 -12.86 1.40 -2.36
C MET A 30 -14.32 1.10 -2.02
N MET A 31 -15.22 1.15 -3.00
CA MET A 31 -16.65 0.86 -2.80
C MET A 31 -16.97 -0.63 -2.82
N THR A 32 -16.12 -1.46 -3.44
CA THR A 32 -16.39 -2.87 -3.72
C THR A 32 -15.52 -3.81 -2.89
N GLU A 33 -14.34 -3.38 -2.46
CA GLU A 33 -13.45 -4.18 -1.62
C GLU A 33 -13.98 -4.30 -0.20
N GLU A 34 -13.97 -5.53 0.30
CA GLU A 34 -14.18 -5.77 1.71
C GLU A 34 -13.05 -5.08 2.48
N LYS A 35 -13.37 -4.16 3.39
CA LYS A 35 -12.38 -3.48 4.24
C LYS A 35 -11.61 -4.42 5.19
N SER A 36 -11.69 -5.73 4.98
CA SER A 36 -11.00 -6.77 5.72
C SER A 36 -9.71 -7.22 5.01
N GLU A 37 -9.50 -6.82 3.76
CA GLU A 37 -8.33 -7.20 2.97
C GLU A 37 -7.56 -5.96 2.49
N LEU A 38 -6.24 -6.06 2.42
CA LEU A 38 -5.35 -5.00 1.92
C LEU A 38 -4.20 -5.63 1.14
N SER A 39 -4.07 -5.22 -0.12
CA SER A 39 -2.89 -5.49 -0.94
C SER A 39 -1.97 -4.27 -0.93
N ALA A 40 -0.79 -4.39 -0.32
CA ALA A 40 0.22 -3.35 -0.24
C ALA A 40 1.37 -3.65 -1.21
N VAL A 41 1.62 -2.75 -2.16
CA VAL A 41 2.75 -2.88 -3.08
C VAL A 41 4.03 -2.39 -2.39
N VAL A 42 5.02 -3.27 -2.28
CA VAL A 42 6.33 -2.99 -1.73
C VAL A 42 7.33 -2.92 -2.88
N ASP A 43 8.02 -1.78 -2.98
CA ASP A 43 8.91 -1.44 -4.10
C ASP A 43 10.05 -0.55 -3.56
N ASP A 44 11.28 -0.80 -3.99
CA ASP A 44 12.47 -0.03 -3.62
C ASP A 44 12.48 1.40 -4.19
N SER A 45 11.64 1.67 -5.18
CA SER A 45 11.43 3.01 -5.74
C SER A 45 10.43 3.86 -4.95
N SER A 46 9.69 3.27 -4.02
CA SER A 46 8.65 3.96 -3.25
C SER A 46 9.23 4.98 -2.26
N GLU A 47 8.50 6.05 -1.95
CA GLU A 47 8.94 6.97 -0.90
C GLU A 47 8.91 6.31 0.49
N GLU A 48 7.99 5.38 0.71
CA GLU A 48 7.87 4.62 1.95
C GLU A 48 9.10 3.74 2.18
N PHE A 49 9.70 3.18 1.13
CA PHE A 49 10.95 2.41 1.21
C PHE A 49 12.07 3.17 1.91
N LYS A 50 12.14 4.49 1.72
CA LYS A 50 13.18 5.34 2.36
C LYS A 50 13.10 5.32 3.89
N LEU A 51 11.95 4.99 4.48
CA LEU A 51 11.77 4.95 5.93
C LEU A 51 12.45 3.72 6.56
N TRP A 52 12.65 2.66 5.79
CA TRP A 52 13.14 1.39 6.29
C TRP A 52 14.19 0.73 5.37
N SER A 53 14.74 1.49 4.41
CA SER A 53 15.81 1.05 3.50
C SER A 53 17.09 0.65 4.22
N GLU A 54 17.30 1.18 5.43
CA GLU A 54 18.45 0.85 6.29
C GLU A 54 18.22 -0.42 7.14
N HIS A 55 17.03 -1.02 7.10
CA HIS A 55 16.73 -2.26 7.81
C HIS A 55 17.29 -3.48 7.05
N VAL A 56 18.60 -3.63 7.12
CA VAL A 56 19.36 -4.68 6.42
C VAL A 56 19.65 -5.85 7.35
N VAL A 57 19.29 -7.06 6.91
CA VAL A 57 19.60 -8.31 7.60
C VAL A 57 20.26 -9.23 6.58
N GLU A 58 21.45 -9.77 6.91
CA GLU A 58 22.16 -10.71 6.03
C GLU A 58 22.40 -10.16 4.59
N ASN A 59 22.67 -8.86 4.50
CA ASN A 59 22.91 -8.10 3.26
C ASN A 59 21.68 -7.90 2.35
N GLU A 60 20.48 -8.22 2.83
CA GLU A 60 19.22 -7.93 2.16
C GLU A 60 18.40 -6.91 2.95
N VAL A 61 17.71 -6.01 2.25
CA VAL A 61 16.74 -5.11 2.90
C VAL A 61 15.51 -5.94 3.22
N ILE A 62 15.19 -6.08 4.50
CA ILE A 62 14.03 -6.84 4.97
C ILE A 62 12.97 -5.86 5.44
N LEU A 63 11.70 -6.13 5.16
CA LEU A 63 10.62 -5.31 5.71
C LEU A 63 10.60 -5.43 7.25
N PRO A 64 10.67 -4.32 8.01
CA PRO A 64 10.64 -4.38 9.47
C PRO A 64 9.32 -4.96 9.99
N LEU A 65 9.39 -5.68 11.12
CA LEU A 65 8.19 -6.18 11.79
C LEU A 65 7.20 -5.05 12.12
N ALA A 66 7.70 -3.87 12.49
CA ALA A 66 6.86 -2.70 12.75
C ALA A 66 6.04 -2.28 11.52
N GLN A 67 6.63 -2.34 10.32
CA GLN A 67 5.94 -2.06 9.08
C GLN A 67 4.88 -3.13 8.79
N LEU A 68 5.21 -4.42 8.99
CA LEU A 68 4.25 -5.52 8.83
C LEU A 68 3.03 -5.35 9.76
N LEU A 69 3.25 -4.99 11.02
CA LEU A 69 2.17 -4.77 11.98
C LEU A 69 1.38 -3.47 11.71
N SER A 70 1.97 -2.51 11.00
CA SER A 70 1.27 -1.27 10.63
C SER A 70 0.10 -1.51 9.68
N TYR A 71 0.15 -2.56 8.86
CA TYR A 71 -0.91 -2.88 7.90
C TYR A 71 -2.22 -3.34 8.57
N PRO A 72 -2.25 -4.40 9.41
CA PRO A 72 -3.47 -4.78 10.11
C PRO A 72 -3.94 -3.68 11.05
N TRP A 73 -3.02 -2.92 11.66
CA TRP A 73 -3.36 -1.73 12.46
C TRP A 73 -4.16 -0.71 11.64
N LYS A 74 -3.66 -0.34 10.45
CA LYS A 74 -4.32 0.60 9.53
C LYS A 74 -5.70 0.11 9.11
N ILE A 75 -5.83 -1.17 8.75
CA ILE A 75 -7.13 -1.78 8.39
C ILE A 75 -8.13 -1.63 9.54
N ILE A 76 -7.73 -1.90 10.78
CA ILE A 76 -8.63 -1.80 11.94
C ILE A 76 -9.06 -0.35 12.17
N ILE A 77 -8.12 0.60 12.12
CA ILE A 77 -8.41 2.03 12.28
C ILE A 77 -9.37 2.52 11.18
N ASP A 78 -9.07 2.24 9.92
CA ASP A 78 -9.86 2.68 8.76
C ASP A 78 -11.25 2.03 8.73
N THR A 79 -11.35 0.75 9.11
CA THR A 79 -12.62 0.02 9.15
C THR A 79 -13.54 0.54 10.24
N LYS A 80 -12.98 0.90 11.40
CA LYS A 80 -13.74 1.43 12.54
C LYS A 80 -13.94 2.95 12.47
N GLY A 81 -13.32 3.65 11.52
CA GLY A 81 -13.40 5.10 11.38
C GLY A 81 -12.75 5.83 12.56
N LEU A 82 -11.66 5.27 13.07
CA LEU A 82 -10.95 5.74 14.25
C LEU A 82 -9.82 6.72 13.89
N ASP A 83 -9.36 7.49 14.87
CA ASP A 83 -8.14 8.30 14.73
C ASP A 83 -6.93 7.50 15.25
N SER A 84 -5.96 7.26 14.36
CA SER A 84 -4.73 6.53 14.67
C SER A 84 -3.90 7.17 15.79
N LYS A 85 -4.08 8.46 16.08
CA LYS A 85 -3.38 9.16 17.16
C LYS A 85 -4.06 9.03 18.53
N GLN A 86 -5.34 8.65 18.55
CA GLN A 86 -6.14 8.60 19.77
C GLN A 86 -6.43 7.18 20.22
N GLU A 87 -6.37 6.22 19.30
CA GLU A 87 -6.77 4.85 19.56
C GLU A 87 -5.57 3.92 19.71
N ALA A 88 -5.55 3.20 20.83
CA ALA A 88 -4.59 2.14 21.08
C ALA A 88 -5.12 0.81 20.53
N ILE A 89 -4.26 0.05 19.85
CA ILE A 89 -4.57 -1.29 19.38
C ILE A 89 -3.70 -2.29 20.13
N GLN A 90 -4.32 -3.36 20.60
CA GLN A 90 -3.64 -4.50 21.20
C GLN A 90 -3.56 -5.62 20.17
N MET A 91 -2.35 -6.13 19.95
CA MET A 91 -2.08 -7.31 19.14
C MET A 91 -1.54 -8.40 20.06
N GLU A 92 -2.23 -9.53 20.10
CA GLU A 92 -1.88 -10.68 20.94
C GLU A 92 -1.48 -11.86 20.06
N ASP A 93 -0.69 -12.77 20.63
CA ASP A 93 -0.29 -14.03 19.99
C ASP A 93 0.31 -13.89 18.59
N VAL A 94 1.07 -12.80 18.37
CA VAL A 94 1.74 -12.53 17.10
C VAL A 94 2.88 -13.53 16.91
N VAL A 95 2.76 -14.37 15.88
CA VAL A 95 3.78 -15.32 15.46
C VAL A 95 4.37 -14.88 14.13
N VAL A 96 5.69 -14.75 14.07
CA VAL A 96 6.42 -14.40 12.85
C VAL A 96 7.14 -15.65 12.36
N THR A 97 6.76 -16.14 11.18
CA THR A 97 7.28 -17.37 10.59
C THR A 97 8.38 -17.13 9.56
N GLY A 98 8.52 -15.91 9.04
CA GLY A 98 9.45 -15.59 7.96
C GLY A 98 9.86 -14.12 7.91
N ARG A 99 10.67 -13.80 6.90
CA ARG A 99 11.12 -12.44 6.57
C ARG A 99 10.67 -12.12 5.15
N ILE A 100 10.31 -10.86 4.92
CA ILE A 100 9.91 -10.38 3.59
C ILE A 100 11.07 -9.53 3.04
N PRO A 101 11.89 -10.07 2.13
CA PRO A 101 12.93 -9.29 1.47
C PRO A 101 12.29 -8.30 0.49
N VAL A 102 12.85 -7.11 0.40
CA VAL A 102 12.39 -6.11 -0.56
C VAL A 102 13.30 -6.13 -1.77
N LYS A 103 12.70 -6.45 -2.92
CA LYS A 103 13.38 -6.51 -4.22
C LYS A 103 13.05 -5.28 -5.05
N SER A 104 13.83 -5.06 -6.11
CA SER A 104 13.57 -4.00 -7.11
C SER A 104 12.36 -4.27 -8.02
N SER A 105 11.76 -5.46 -7.91
CA SER A 105 10.48 -5.77 -8.54
C SER A 105 9.34 -5.41 -7.58
N LYS A 106 8.25 -4.86 -8.12
CA LYS A 106 7.02 -4.64 -7.37
C LYS A 106 6.47 -5.97 -6.88
N GLU A 107 6.57 -6.21 -5.58
CA GLU A 107 5.98 -7.38 -4.91
C GLU A 107 4.79 -6.92 -4.07
N SER A 108 3.70 -7.70 -4.02
CA SER A 108 2.53 -7.43 -3.19
C SER A 108 2.63 -8.17 -1.86
N VAL A 109 2.38 -7.45 -0.78
CA VAL A 109 2.12 -8.00 0.54
C VAL A 109 0.61 -7.96 0.75
N GLU A 110 0.02 -9.12 0.95
CA GLU A 110 -1.40 -9.28 1.20
C GLU A 110 -1.66 -9.38 2.71
N VAL A 111 -2.71 -8.71 3.16
CA VAL A 111 -3.11 -8.66 4.56
C VAL A 111 -4.58 -8.96 4.66
N SER A 112 -4.93 -9.94 5.49
CA SER A 112 -6.31 -10.36 5.73
C SER A 112 -6.66 -10.23 7.19
N LEU A 113 -7.82 -9.66 7.48
CA LEU A 113 -8.38 -9.46 8.82
C LEU A 113 -9.72 -10.18 8.95
N PHE A 114 -9.76 -11.23 9.77
CA PHE A 114 -10.95 -12.02 10.01
C PHE A 114 -11.80 -11.40 11.12
N ARG A 115 -12.79 -10.57 10.76
CA ARG A 115 -13.61 -9.80 11.72
C ARG A 115 -14.30 -10.61 12.81
N GLY A 116 -14.71 -11.84 12.51
CA GLY A 116 -15.39 -12.72 13.47
C GLY A 116 -14.46 -13.32 14.52
N SER A 117 -13.20 -13.58 14.17
CA SER A 117 -12.22 -14.20 15.07
C SER A 117 -11.17 -13.23 15.60
N HIS A 118 -11.11 -12.00 15.06
CA HIS A 118 -10.05 -11.02 15.31
C HIS A 118 -8.64 -11.50 14.93
N HIS A 119 -8.56 -12.54 14.11
CA HIS A 119 -7.30 -13.02 13.56
C HIS A 119 -6.87 -12.13 12.39
N PHE A 120 -5.56 -11.94 12.23
CA PHE A 120 -5.00 -11.32 11.05
C PHE A 120 -3.85 -12.16 10.52
N GLU A 121 -3.66 -12.12 9.21
CA GLU A 121 -2.55 -12.77 8.52
C GLU A 121 -1.91 -11.76 7.57
N VAL A 122 -0.58 -11.81 7.49
CA VAL A 122 0.23 -11.04 6.55
C VAL A 122 1.10 -12.03 5.79
N TYR A 123 0.93 -12.09 4.48
CA TYR A 123 1.71 -12.99 3.63
C TYR A 123 2.18 -12.26 2.37
N GLN A 124 3.26 -12.78 1.78
CA GLN A 124 3.76 -12.31 0.51
C GLN A 124 3.61 -13.44 -0.49
N GLU A 125 2.97 -13.17 -1.63
CA GLU A 125 2.93 -14.13 -2.71
C GLU A 125 4.29 -14.15 -3.40
N SER A 126 5.06 -15.22 -3.17
CA SER A 126 6.30 -15.46 -3.92
C SER A 126 5.96 -16.27 -5.15
N GLU A 127 6.55 -15.94 -6.31
CA GLU A 127 6.41 -16.70 -7.57
C GLU A 127 6.88 -18.17 -7.46
N GLY A 128 7.41 -18.61 -6.32
CA GLY A 128 7.71 -19.99 -5.99
C GLY A 128 6.70 -20.57 -5.01
N GLY A 129 5.53 -21.00 -5.49
CA GLY A 129 4.60 -21.79 -4.70
C GLY A 129 5.23 -23.09 -4.22
N GLN A 130 5.71 -23.10 -2.97
CA GLN A 130 5.92 -24.32 -2.19
C GLN A 130 5.58 -24.03 -0.75
N LEU A 131 4.31 -24.27 -0.43
CA LEU A 131 3.83 -24.50 0.93
C LEU A 131 4.54 -25.75 1.46
N LEU A 132 5.29 -25.61 2.55
CA LEU A 132 5.67 -26.71 3.45
C LEU A 132 4.98 -26.50 4.80
#